data_AF-A0A662Q3Q6-F1
#
_entry.id   AF-A0A662Q3Q6-F1
#
_cell.length_a   1.000
_cell.length_b   1.000
_cell.length_c   1.000
_cell.angle_alpha   90.00
_cell.angle_beta   90.00
_cell.angle_gamma   90.00
#
_symmetry.space_group_name_H-M   'P 1'
#
loop_
_entity.id
_entity.type
_entity.pdbx_description
1 polymer ?
#
loop_
_entity_poly.entity_id
_entity_poly.type
_entity_poly.pdbx_seq_one_letter_code
_entity_poly.pdbx_strand_id
1 'polypeptide(L)'
;MNIELIVEQSSREEEKPGALRSLSSLISNISNDCLVIAGDNLFTASLRSMLRRYEKLHAPLIALYDSGDPSLARMYGVAEIDHMGRIISFEEKPQNPKSSLISTGIYLYPHYISKRMKEYLEEGGEPDKLGSFIEWLYKRTTIYGYLLEGEWWDIGTIQTYHDAIEKLAKNQKL
;
A
#
# COMPACT_ATOMS: atom_id res chain seq x y z
N MET A 1 -17.23 -4.91 18.34
CA MET A 1 -16.54 -4.73 17.05
C MET A 1 -17.62 -4.79 15.99
N ASN A 2 -17.85 -3.69 15.27
CA ASN A 2 -18.80 -3.68 14.15
C ASN A 2 -17.99 -4.06 12.91
N ILE A 3 -18.33 -5.18 12.30
CA ILE A 3 -17.72 -5.64 11.05
C ILE A 3 -18.79 -5.51 9.98
N GLU A 4 -18.47 -4.79 8.90
CA GLU A 4 -19.30 -4.71 7.71
C GLU A 4 -18.56 -5.42 6.58
N LEU A 5 -19.23 -6.36 5.92
CA LEU A 5 -18.69 -7.02 4.73
C LEU A 5 -19.33 -6.38 3.50
N ILE A 6 -18.51 -5.74 2.68
CA ILE A 6 -18.93 -5.16 1.42
C ILE A 6 -18.33 -6.02 0.30
N VAL A 7 -19.21 -6.70 -0.42
CA VAL A 7 -18.83 -7.60 -1.52
C VAL A 7 -19.08 -6.89 -2.83
N GLU A 8 -18.02 -6.75 -3.63
CA GLU A 8 -18.13 -6.27 -4.99
C GLU A 8 -18.98 -7.22 -5.84
N GLN A 9 -19.90 -6.67 -6.62
CA GLN A 9 -20.79 -7.43 -7.50
C GLN A 9 -20.07 -7.80 -8.81
N SER A 10 -19.01 -8.59 -8.70
CA SER A 10 -18.27 -9.15 -9.83
C SER A 10 -18.26 -10.67 -9.75
N SER A 11 -18.65 -11.36 -10.81
CA SER A 11 -18.67 -12.82 -10.89
C SER A 11 -17.58 -13.38 -11.80
N ARG A 12 -16.95 -12.52 -12.61
CA ARG A 12 -15.91 -12.85 -13.58
C ARG A 12 -14.78 -11.83 -13.54
N GLU A 13 -13.59 -12.22 -13.99
CA GLU A 13 -12.41 -11.34 -13.99
C GLU A 13 -12.63 -10.08 -14.84
N GLU A 14 -13.29 -10.24 -15.99
CA GLU A 14 -13.55 -9.15 -16.94
C GLU A 14 -14.53 -8.08 -16.39
N GLU A 15 -15.27 -8.41 -15.34
CA GLU A 15 -16.24 -7.52 -14.69
C GLU A 15 -15.59 -6.66 -13.60
N LYS A 16 -14.36 -6.99 -13.17
CA LYS A 16 -13.71 -6.30 -12.07
C LYS A 16 -13.37 -4.86 -12.47
N PRO A 17 -13.80 -3.86 -11.69
CA PRO A 17 -13.53 -2.46 -11.96
C PRO A 17 -12.06 -2.07 -11.71
N GLY A 18 -11.30 -2.93 -11.02
CA GLY A 18 -9.91 -2.74 -10.61
C GLY A 18 -9.80 -2.31 -9.14
N ALA A 19 -8.76 -2.78 -8.44
CA ALA A 19 -8.64 -2.64 -6.99
C ALA A 19 -8.72 -1.18 -6.49
N LEU A 20 -8.13 -0.22 -7.21
CA LEU A 20 -8.21 1.19 -6.85
C LEU A 20 -9.62 1.74 -7.07
N ARG A 21 -10.30 1.37 -8.16
CA ARG A 21 -11.69 1.80 -8.42
C ARG A 21 -12.65 1.24 -7.38
N SER A 22 -12.50 -0.01 -7.00
CA SER A 22 -13.26 -0.63 -5.91
C SER A 22 -13.03 0.10 -4.60
N LEU A 23 -11.77 0.35 -4.25
CA LEU A 23 -11.39 1.10 -3.04
C LEU A 23 -11.97 2.52 -3.06
N SER A 24 -11.81 3.25 -4.16
CA SER A 24 -12.35 4.61 -4.32
C SER A 24 -13.85 4.65 -4.15
N SER A 25 -14.57 3.65 -4.67
CA SER A 25 -16.03 3.56 -4.54
C SER A 25 -16.43 3.28 -3.10
N LEU A 26 -15.72 2.38 -2.43
CA LEU A 26 -15.93 2.01 -1.03
C LEU A 26 -15.73 3.20 -0.09
N ILE A 27 -14.56 3.84 -0.16
CA ILE A 27 -14.19 4.90 0.78
C ILE A 27 -14.92 6.22 0.50
N SER A 28 -15.55 6.39 -0.67
CA SER A 28 -16.32 7.61 -0.99
C SER A 28 -17.51 7.84 -0.06
N ASN A 29 -18.02 6.77 0.58
CA ASN A 29 -19.11 6.83 1.54
C ASN A 29 -18.63 6.88 3.00
N ILE A 30 -17.31 6.86 3.24
CA ILE A 30 -16.69 6.87 4.56
C ILE A 30 -16.15 8.27 4.83
N SER A 31 -16.65 8.93 5.87
CA SER A 31 -16.21 10.27 6.27
C SER A 31 -15.02 10.28 7.24
N ASN A 32 -14.59 9.10 7.68
CA ASN A 32 -13.44 8.92 8.55
C ASN A 32 -12.15 8.67 7.76
N ASP A 33 -11.02 8.87 8.43
CA ASP A 33 -9.72 8.43 7.96
C ASP A 33 -9.65 6.89 7.96
N CYS A 34 -8.89 6.31 7.04
CA CYS A 34 -8.89 4.88 6.78
C CYS A 34 -7.49 4.27 6.90
N LEU A 35 -7.42 3.11 7.56
CA LEU A 35 -6.32 2.15 7.39
C LEU A 35 -6.72 1.16 6.30
N VAL A 36 -5.97 1.14 5.20
CA VAL A 36 -6.13 0.22 4.09
C VAL A 36 -5.01 -0.80 4.14
N ILE A 37 -5.36 -2.07 4.06
CA ILE A 37 -4.42 -3.20 4.00
C ILE A 37 -4.86 -4.08 2.84
N ALA A 38 -4.01 -4.22 1.82
CA ALA A 38 -4.24 -5.19 0.76
C ALA A 38 -4.16 -6.62 1.34
N GLY A 39 -5.14 -7.46 0.98
CA GLY A 39 -5.42 -8.72 1.69
C GLY A 39 -4.35 -9.82 1.52
N ASP A 40 -3.43 -9.64 0.58
CA ASP A 40 -2.29 -10.50 0.27
C ASP A 40 -1.01 -10.12 1.02
N ASN A 41 -1.11 -9.26 2.05
CA ASN A 41 0.03 -8.83 2.85
C ASN A 41 0.14 -9.61 4.15
N LEU A 42 1.25 -10.34 4.30
CA LEU A 42 1.63 -11.02 5.53
C LEU A 42 2.82 -10.30 6.16
N PHE A 43 2.71 -9.92 7.43
CA PHE A 43 3.76 -9.18 8.12
C PHE A 43 3.74 -9.43 9.63
N THR A 44 4.90 -9.27 10.27
CA THR A 44 5.04 -9.39 11.74
C THR A 44 5.03 -8.04 12.45
N ALA A 45 5.06 -6.94 11.69
CA ALA A 45 5.14 -5.59 12.19
C ALA A 45 3.92 -5.17 13.03
N SER A 46 4.15 -4.46 14.13
CA SER A 46 3.08 -3.74 14.82
C SER A 46 2.79 -2.40 14.17
N LEU A 47 1.55 -2.19 13.72
CA LEU A 47 1.14 -0.91 13.11
C LEU A 47 0.89 0.21 14.15
N ARG A 48 1.02 -0.06 15.45
CA ARG A 48 0.75 0.94 16.50
C ARG A 48 1.63 2.18 16.38
N SER A 49 2.90 2.01 16.05
CA SER A 49 3.85 3.10 15.90
C SER A 49 3.56 3.93 14.64
N MET A 50 3.16 3.27 13.55
CA MET A 50 2.69 3.93 12.33
C MET A 50 1.44 4.77 12.60
N LEU A 51 0.45 4.22 13.31
CA LEU A 51 -0.76 4.96 13.73
C LEU A 51 -0.43 6.19 14.58
N ARG A 52 0.44 6.05 15.60
CA ARG A 52 0.87 7.21 16.42
C ARG A 52 1.58 8.28 15.61
N ARG A 53 2.30 7.91 14.56
CA ARG A 53 2.92 8.89 13.65
C ARG A 53 1.86 9.58 12.80
N TYR A 54 0.89 8.82 12.28
CA TYR A 54 -0.21 9.35 11.49
C TYR A 54 -1.03 10.40 12.26
N GLU A 55 -1.36 10.15 13.54
CA GLU A 55 -2.07 11.11 14.42
C GLU A 55 -1.34 12.45 14.61
N LYS A 56 -0.03 12.52 14.30
CA LYS A 56 0.73 13.77 14.34
C LYS A 56 0.83 14.46 12.98
N LEU A 57 0.63 13.71 11.89
CA LEU A 57 0.82 14.17 10.51
C LEU A 57 -0.49 14.56 9.84
N HIS A 58 -1.56 13.78 10.04
CA HIS A 58 -2.84 13.86 9.31
C HIS A 58 -2.65 14.00 7.79
N ALA A 59 -1.71 13.22 7.25
CA ALA A 59 -1.33 13.19 5.84
C ALA A 59 -1.19 11.72 5.39
N PRO A 60 -1.30 11.42 4.08
CA PRO A 60 -1.11 10.08 3.55
C PRO A 60 0.20 9.49 4.05
N LEU A 61 0.11 8.32 4.69
CA LEU A 61 1.25 7.62 5.25
C LEU A 61 1.27 6.20 4.68
N ILE A 62 2.33 5.89 3.94
CA ILE A 62 2.53 4.60 3.27
C ILE A 62 3.49 3.78 4.10
N ALA A 63 3.13 2.54 4.40
CA ALA A 63 4.08 1.61 4.99
C ALA A 63 5.07 1.16 3.91
N LEU A 64 6.35 1.32 4.22
CA LEU A 64 7.47 0.95 3.37
C LEU A 64 8.21 -0.21 4.01
N TYR A 65 8.70 -1.11 3.18
CA TYR A 65 9.62 -2.17 3.58
C TYR A 65 10.94 -1.98 2.86
N ASP A 66 12.06 -2.19 3.54
CA ASP A 66 13.38 -2.16 2.91
C ASP A 66 13.72 -3.58 2.47
N SER A 67 13.71 -3.84 1.15
CA SER A 67 14.07 -5.15 0.61
C SER A 67 15.56 -5.48 0.82
N GLY A 68 16.39 -4.49 1.18
CA GLY A 68 17.85 -4.60 1.24
C GLY A 68 18.54 -4.69 -0.13
N ASP A 69 17.79 -4.97 -1.20
CA ASP A 69 18.27 -5.05 -2.58
C ASP A 69 17.28 -4.37 -3.55
N PRO A 70 17.67 -3.25 -4.19
CA PRO A 70 16.87 -2.59 -5.20
C PRO A 70 16.45 -3.51 -6.36
N SER A 71 17.22 -4.56 -6.69
CA SER A 71 16.88 -5.47 -7.79
C SER A 71 15.54 -6.21 -7.55
N LEU A 72 15.22 -6.49 -6.29
CA LEU A 72 13.98 -7.12 -5.84
C LEU A 72 12.79 -6.14 -5.86
N ALA A 73 13.05 -4.84 -5.88
CA ALA A 73 12.03 -3.79 -5.79
C ALA A 73 11.28 -3.56 -7.11
N ARG A 74 11.76 -4.10 -8.24
CA ARG A 74 11.15 -3.95 -9.59
C ARG A 74 9.71 -4.43 -9.70
N MET A 75 9.29 -5.32 -8.80
CA MET A 75 7.94 -5.89 -8.79
C MET A 75 6.91 -5.02 -8.05
N TYR A 76 7.37 -3.96 -7.38
CA TYR A 76 6.59 -3.16 -6.44
C TYR A 76 6.65 -1.66 -6.77
N GLY A 77 5.84 -0.87 -6.07
CA GLY A 77 6.03 0.58 -6.03
C GLY A 77 7.26 0.93 -5.20
N VAL A 78 8.17 1.72 -5.76
CA VAL A 78 9.47 2.05 -5.15
C VAL A 78 9.49 3.52 -4.75
N ALA A 79 9.84 3.79 -3.49
CA ALA A 79 9.85 5.13 -2.93
C ALA A 79 11.27 5.61 -2.58
N GLU A 80 11.54 6.90 -2.72
CA GLU A 80 12.65 7.57 -2.04
C GLU A 80 12.06 8.53 -1.01
N ILE A 81 12.65 8.57 0.18
CA ILE A 81 12.21 9.44 1.27
C ILE A 81 13.32 10.38 1.74
N ASP A 82 12.94 11.59 2.14
CA ASP A 82 13.86 12.52 2.81
C ASP A 82 14.09 12.16 4.28
N HIS A 83 14.95 12.92 4.96
CA HIS A 83 15.25 12.75 6.39
C HIS A 83 14.06 12.93 7.33
N MET A 84 12.97 13.57 6.87
CA MET A 84 11.72 13.70 7.62
C MET A 84 10.74 12.56 7.29
N GLY A 85 11.09 11.67 6.36
CA GLY A 85 10.25 10.59 5.87
C GLY A 85 9.22 11.04 4.82
N ARG A 86 9.37 12.20 4.18
CA ARG A 86 8.51 12.61 3.05
C ARG A 86 8.93 11.86 1.81
N ILE A 87 7.97 11.35 1.05
CA ILE A 87 8.23 10.74 -0.26
C ILE A 87 8.62 11.85 -1.24
N ILE A 88 9.85 11.78 -1.76
CA ILE A 88 10.40 12.72 -2.74
C ILE A 88 10.38 12.15 -4.17
N SER A 89 10.28 10.83 -4.30
CA SER A 89 10.17 10.10 -5.56
C SER A 89 9.35 8.84 -5.32
N PHE A 90 8.47 8.49 -6.26
CA PHE A 90 7.75 7.23 -6.28
C PHE A 90 7.60 6.76 -7.72
N GLU A 91 7.87 5.49 -7.97
CA GLU A 91 7.72 4.85 -9.29
C GLU A 91 7.05 3.49 -9.12
N GLU A 92 5.97 3.24 -9.86
CA GLU A 92 5.30 1.92 -9.85
C GLU A 92 6.03 0.93 -10.77
N LYS A 93 6.55 -0.16 -10.19
CA LYS A 93 7.24 -1.26 -10.89
C LYS A 93 8.34 -0.77 -11.86
N PRO A 94 9.32 0.04 -11.39
CA PRO A 94 10.33 0.61 -12.25
C PRO A 94 11.27 -0.47 -12.81
N GLN A 95 11.75 -0.26 -14.04
CA GLN A 95 12.75 -1.15 -14.64
C GLN A 95 14.11 -1.06 -13.93
N ASN A 96 14.46 0.12 -13.43
CA ASN A 96 15.71 0.39 -12.70
C ASN A 96 15.36 1.11 -11.37
N PRO A 97 15.11 0.38 -10.28
CA PRO A 97 14.70 0.95 -9.00
C PRO A 97 15.79 1.85 -8.41
N LYS A 98 15.41 3.04 -7.96
CA LYS A 98 16.33 4.02 -7.35
C LYS A 98 16.62 3.74 -5.87
N SER A 99 15.81 2.92 -5.23
CA SER A 99 15.95 2.51 -3.84
C SER A 99 15.47 1.07 -3.64
N SER A 100 15.71 0.53 -2.45
CA SER A 100 15.15 -0.74 -1.97
C SER A 100 13.84 -0.57 -1.18
N LEU A 101 13.32 0.65 -1.07
CA LEU A 101 12.13 0.93 -0.27
C LEU A 101 10.87 0.65 -1.09
N ILE A 102 10.18 -0.43 -0.76
CA ILE A 102 8.97 -0.88 -1.46
C ILE A 102 7.70 -0.48 -0.70
N SER A 103 6.67 -0.09 -1.43
CA SER A 103 5.32 0.13 -0.92
C SER A 103 4.63 -1.20 -0.66
N THR A 104 4.17 -1.42 0.57
CA THR A 104 3.69 -2.73 1.03
C THR A 104 2.18 -2.91 0.93
N GLY A 105 1.45 -2.10 0.16
CA GLY A 105 -0.02 -2.22 0.13
C GLY A 105 -0.74 -1.83 1.43
N ILE A 106 -0.03 -1.24 2.41
CA ILE A 106 -0.58 -0.77 3.68
C ILE A 106 -0.51 0.75 3.71
N TYR A 107 -1.67 1.39 3.87
CA TYR A 107 -1.83 2.83 3.75
C TYR A 107 -2.69 3.38 4.87
N LEU A 108 -2.32 4.54 5.40
CA LEU A 108 -3.20 5.39 6.19
C LEU A 108 -3.57 6.61 5.36
N TYR A 109 -4.86 6.79 5.14
CA TYR A 109 -5.41 7.85 4.32
C TYR A 109 -6.32 8.77 5.13
N PRO A 110 -6.06 10.09 5.08
CA PRO A 110 -7.06 11.05 5.46
C PRO A 110 -8.31 10.92 4.58
N HIS A 111 -9.50 11.18 5.11
CA HIS A 111 -10.76 11.04 4.36
C HIS A 111 -10.75 11.80 3.01
N TYR A 112 -10.03 12.92 2.90
CA TYR A 112 -9.94 13.70 1.66
C TYR A 112 -9.27 12.95 0.50
N ILE A 113 -8.55 11.86 0.76
CA ILE A 113 -7.92 11.04 -0.28
C ILE A 113 -8.95 10.32 -1.15
N SER A 114 -10.15 10.06 -0.65
CA SER A 114 -11.27 9.59 -1.47
C SER A 114 -11.53 10.48 -2.69
N LYS A 115 -11.51 11.80 -2.50
CA LYS A 115 -11.64 12.77 -3.59
C LYS A 115 -10.46 12.72 -4.55
N ARG A 116 -9.23 12.55 -4.03
CA ARG A 116 -8.03 12.42 -4.87
C ARG A 116 -8.03 11.15 -5.73
N MET A 117 -8.52 10.03 -5.20
CA MET A 117 -8.68 8.80 -5.98
C MET A 117 -9.68 9.00 -7.11
N LYS A 118 -10.80 9.67 -6.83
CA LYS A 118 -11.79 10.02 -7.86
C LYS A 118 -11.20 10.92 -8.95
N GLU A 119 -10.48 11.98 -8.57
CA GLU A 119 -9.78 12.88 -9.50
C GLU A 119 -8.82 12.10 -10.42
N TYR A 120 -7.99 11.21 -9.85
CA TYR A 120 -7.07 10.37 -10.62
C TYR A 120 -7.80 9.47 -11.64
N LEU A 121 -8.90 8.83 -11.23
CA LEU A 121 -9.69 7.97 -12.10
C LEU A 121 -10.41 8.75 -13.20
N GLU A 122 -10.85 9.98 -12.92
CA GLU A 122 -11.48 10.89 -13.91
C GLU A 122 -10.44 11.44 -14.91
N GLU A 123 -9.19 11.61 -14.50
CA GLU A 123 -8.05 11.94 -15.37
C GLU A 123 -7.60 10.77 -16.27
N GLY A 124 -8.25 9.61 -16.19
CA GLY A 124 -7.92 8.41 -16.98
C GLY A 124 -6.84 7.53 -16.37
N GLY A 125 -6.61 7.64 -15.05
CA GLY A 125 -5.66 6.81 -14.33
C GLY A 125 -5.96 5.32 -14.37
N GLU A 126 -4.91 4.51 -14.28
CA GLU A 126 -4.96 3.04 -14.18
C GLU A 126 -5.80 2.60 -12.97
N PRO A 127 -6.95 1.93 -13.16
CA PRO A 127 -7.90 1.65 -12.08
C PRO A 127 -7.54 0.45 -11.19
N ASP A 128 -6.51 -0.33 -11.54
CA ASP A 128 -6.16 -1.54 -10.79
C ASP A 128 -4.93 -1.38 -9.89
N LYS A 129 -3.97 -0.54 -10.30
CA LYS A 129 -2.69 -0.42 -9.59
C LYS A 129 -2.70 0.71 -8.57
N LEU A 130 -2.74 0.36 -7.29
CA LEU A 130 -2.63 1.33 -6.19
C LEU A 130 -1.34 2.17 -6.28
N GLY A 131 -0.21 1.56 -6.65
CA GLY A 131 1.04 2.30 -6.75
C GLY A 131 1.08 3.33 -7.89
N SER A 132 0.34 3.11 -8.99
CA SER A 132 0.17 4.14 -10.03
C SER A 132 -0.60 5.37 -9.51
N PHE A 133 -1.56 5.17 -8.62
CA PHE A 133 -2.21 6.28 -7.92
C PHE A 133 -1.24 7.01 -6.99
N ILE A 134 -0.38 6.29 -6.24
CA ILE A 134 0.63 6.93 -5.40
C ILE A 134 1.62 7.74 -6.24
N GLU A 135 2.09 7.19 -7.37
CA GLU A 135 2.97 7.86 -8.33
C GLU A 135 2.36 9.16 -8.88
N TRP A 136 1.04 9.18 -9.09
CA TRP A 136 0.33 10.40 -9.48
C TRP A 136 0.15 11.37 -8.30
N LEU A 137 -0.13 10.84 -7.09
CA LEU A 137 -0.50 11.59 -5.91
C LEU A 137 0.69 12.34 -5.28
N TYR A 138 1.88 11.74 -5.21
CA TYR A 138 3.03 12.36 -4.51
C TYR A 138 3.46 13.68 -5.17
N LYS A 139 3.15 13.86 -6.47
CA LYS A 139 3.39 15.10 -7.22
C LYS A 139 2.43 16.23 -6.85
N ARG A 140 1.34 15.93 -6.13
CA ARG A 140 0.22 16.85 -5.84
C ARG A 140 -0.07 17.02 -4.35
N THR A 141 0.28 16.03 -3.55
CA THR A 141 0.01 15.97 -2.11
C THR A 141 1.27 15.49 -1.41
N THR A 142 1.63 16.09 -0.27
CA THR A 142 2.72 15.57 0.56
C THR A 142 2.33 14.20 1.10
N ILE A 143 3.11 13.18 0.76
CA ILE A 143 2.99 11.81 1.26
C ILE A 143 4.20 11.52 2.14
N TYR A 144 3.99 10.77 3.21
CA TYR A 144 5.05 10.27 4.06
C TYR A 144 5.21 8.76 3.92
N GLY A 145 6.43 8.28 4.04
CA GLY A 145 6.76 6.86 4.21
C GLY A 145 6.96 6.52 5.69
N TYR A 146 6.60 5.30 6.07
CA TYR A 146 6.87 4.71 7.37
C TYR A 146 7.57 3.36 7.18
N LEU A 147 8.82 3.23 7.60
CA LEU A 147 9.52 1.95 7.55
C LEU A 147 8.91 0.97 8.56
N LEU A 148 8.42 -0.17 8.07
CA LEU A 148 7.94 -1.24 8.92
C LEU A 148 9.10 -1.92 9.66
N GLU A 149 8.84 -2.26 10.91
CA GLU A 149 9.76 -3.04 11.74
C GLU A 149 9.34 -4.50 11.72
N GLY A 150 10.27 -5.41 11.43
CA GLY A 150 9.99 -6.83 11.30
C GLY A 150 9.97 -7.28 9.84
N GLU A 151 9.31 -8.41 9.60
CA GLU A 151 9.30 -9.05 8.29
C GLU A 151 8.00 -8.73 7.55
N TRP A 152 8.09 -8.68 6.23
CA TRP A 152 6.97 -8.50 5.33
C TRP A 152 7.09 -9.46 4.13
N TRP A 153 5.96 -10.01 3.72
CA TRP A 153 5.84 -10.90 2.58
C TRP A 153 4.56 -10.59 1.79
N ASP A 154 4.73 -10.49 0.48
CA ASP A 154 3.63 -10.51 -0.50
C ASP A 154 3.28 -11.97 -0.80
N ILE A 155 2.10 -12.41 -0.33
CA ILE A 155 1.60 -13.78 -0.49
C ILE A 155 0.58 -13.89 -1.63
N GLY A 156 0.64 -13.00 -2.62
CA GLY A 156 -0.27 -12.99 -3.78
C GLY A 156 -0.14 -14.19 -4.72
N THR A 157 0.90 -15.04 -4.56
CA THR A 157 1.06 -16.28 -5.33
C THR A 157 1.20 -17.49 -4.42
N ILE A 158 0.86 -18.67 -4.94
CA ILE A 158 1.05 -19.94 -4.22
C ILE A 158 2.51 -20.11 -3.80
N GLN A 159 3.46 -19.78 -4.68
CA GLN A 159 4.88 -19.89 -4.37
C GLN A 159 5.30 -18.95 -3.23
N THR A 160 4.95 -17.66 -3.33
CA THR A 160 5.33 -16.69 -2.30
C THR A 160 4.63 -16.95 -0.96
N TYR A 161 3.41 -17.48 -0.98
CA TYR A 161 2.73 -18.00 0.21
C TYR A 161 3.52 -19.15 0.85
N HIS A 162 3.89 -20.19 0.10
CA HIS A 162 4.67 -21.31 0.64
C HIS A 162 6.01 -20.86 1.22
N ASP A 163 6.73 -19.99 0.51
CA ASP A 163 8.01 -19.45 0.96
C ASP A 163 7.86 -18.69 2.30
N ALA A 164 6.79 -17.91 2.44
CA ALA A 164 6.49 -17.18 3.67
C ALA A 164 6.18 -18.13 4.85
N ILE A 165 5.36 -19.16 4.62
CA ILE A 165 5.03 -20.16 5.65
C ILE A 165 6.26 -20.94 6.08
N GLU A 166 7.13 -21.37 5.16
CA GLU A 166 8.37 -22.06 5.51
C GLU A 166 9.31 -21.20 6.35
N LYS A 167 9.44 -19.91 6.02
CA LYS A 167 10.24 -18.95 6.80
C LYS A 167 9.66 -18.77 8.21
N LEU A 168 8.34 -18.58 8.32
CA LEU A 168 7.66 -18.45 9.60
C LEU A 168 7.82 -19.70 10.47
N ALA A 169 7.69 -20.89 9.90
CA ALA A 169 7.86 -22.16 10.62
C ALA A 169 9.30 -22.35 11.12
N LYS A 170 10.32 -21.91 10.37
CA LYS A 170 11.72 -21.93 10.81
C LYS A 170 11.98 -20.94 11.95
N ASN A 171 11.37 -19.76 11.90
CA ASN A 171 11.51 -18.72 12.93
C ASN A 171 10.72 -19.03 14.23
N GLN A 172 9.76 -19.95 14.18
CA GLN A 172 9.01 -20.45 15.34
C GLN A 172 9.70 -21.62 16.07
N LYS A 173 10.90 -22.05 15.65
CA LYS A 173 11.77 -22.89 16.50
C LYS A 173 12.43 -22.02 17.58
N LEU A 174 11.64 -21.64 18.58
CA LEU A 174 12.07 -21.16 19.89
C LEU A 174 11.68 -22.19 20.94
#